data_AF-A0A1G1KYJ6-F1
#
_entry.id   AF-A0A1G1KYJ6-F1
#
_cell.length_a   1.000
_cell.length_b   1.000
_cell.length_c   1.000
_cell.angle_alpha   90.00
_cell.angle_beta   90.00
_cell.angle_gamma   90.00
#
_symmetry.space_group_name_H-M   'P 1'
#
loop_
_entity.id
_entity.type
_entity.pdbx_description
1 polymer ?
#
loop_
_entity_poly.entity_id
_entity_poly.type
_entity_poly.pdbx_seq_one_letter_code
_entity_poly.pdbx_strand_id
1 'polypeptide(L)'
;MFQEIQQSIGDGRNWSWALIAIVSILVGLTFRQLVLGDLLRKLKNKNKTWYKKTQQRYESLSLIGWGLFVISIFGFIMIWHNESLFTRYLNLSYWLIVFSGLIVVSYIFHLRAYMQAMVDSIQENIMTEKELTPHAD
;
A
#
# COMPACT_ATOMS: atom_id res chain seq x y z
N MET A 1 28.98 -0.55 34.37
CA MET A 1 29.47 -1.15 33.11
C MET A 1 28.44 -2.02 32.40
N PHE A 2 28.06 -3.22 32.88
CA PHE A 2 27.08 -4.07 32.16
C PHE A 2 25.67 -3.46 32.07
N GLN A 3 25.21 -2.79 33.15
CA GLN A 3 23.94 -2.04 33.16
C GLN A 3 23.95 -0.79 32.27
N GLU A 4 25.08 -0.07 32.20
CA GLU A 4 25.24 1.10 31.32
C GLU A 4 25.27 0.70 29.85
N ILE A 5 25.88 -0.45 29.51
CA ILE A 5 25.86 -1.00 28.15
C ILE A 5 24.43 -1.40 27.79
N GLN A 6 23.69 -2.08 28.67
CA GLN A 6 22.27 -2.41 28.44
C GLN A 6 21.38 -1.17 28.32
N GLN A 7 21.61 -0.12 29.11
CA GLN A 7 20.89 1.15 28.98
C GLN A 7 21.23 1.85 27.65
N SER A 8 22.50 1.92 27.24
CA SER A 8 22.87 2.55 25.96
C SER A 8 22.33 1.77 24.75
N ILE A 9 22.26 0.44 24.83
CA ILE A 9 21.65 -0.42 23.79
C ILE A 9 20.13 -0.24 23.79
N GLY A 10 19.50 -0.14 24.97
CA GLY A 10 18.08 0.16 25.11
C GLY A 10 17.71 1.53 24.54
N ASP A 11 18.51 2.55 24.83
CA ASP A 11 18.31 3.91 24.33
C ASP A 11 18.58 4.02 22.83
N GLY A 12 19.57 3.29 22.30
CA GLY A 12 19.79 3.15 20.86
C GLY A 12 18.67 2.40 20.13
N ARG A 13 18.08 1.38 20.77
CA ARG A 13 16.90 0.66 20.25
C ARG A 13 15.62 1.50 20.30
N ASN A 14 15.54 2.46 21.23
CA ASN A 14 14.43 3.40 21.37
C ASN A 14 14.36 4.49 20.28
N TRP A 15 15.43 4.77 19.54
CA TRP A 15 15.35 5.65 18.35
C TRP A 15 15.22 4.87 17.04
N SER A 16 15.71 3.63 17.00
CA SER A 16 15.74 2.84 15.77
C SER A 16 14.37 2.38 15.29
N TRP A 17 13.39 2.20 16.18
CA TRP A 17 12.04 1.78 15.76
C TRP A 17 11.32 2.85 14.93
N ALA A 18 11.49 4.13 15.26
CA ALA A 18 10.91 5.23 14.50
C ALA A 18 11.56 5.35 13.11
N LEU A 19 12.88 5.17 13.04
CA LEU A 19 13.61 5.12 11.78
C LEU A 19 13.14 3.95 10.90
N ILE A 20 13.00 2.75 11.49
CA ILE A 20 12.53 1.56 10.79
C ILE A 20 11.08 1.74 10.31
N ALA A 21 10.22 2.36 11.13
CA ALA A 21 8.86 2.71 10.73
C ALA A 21 8.87 3.60 9.48
N ILE A 22 9.64 4.68 9.51
CA ILE A 22 9.75 5.63 8.39
C ILE A 22 10.30 4.92 7.14
N VAL A 23 11.39 4.17 7.27
CA VAL A 23 11.99 3.43 6.15
C VAL A 23 10.99 2.42 5.56
N SER A 24 10.28 1.68 6.41
CA SER A 24 9.29 0.69 5.96
C SER A 24 8.12 1.34 5.22
N ILE A 25 7.62 2.47 5.72
CA ILE A 25 6.60 3.27 5.04
C ILE A 25 7.12 3.77 3.69
N LEU A 26 8.31 4.38 3.66
CA LEU A 26 8.91 4.92 2.44
C LEU A 26 9.14 3.83 1.39
N VAL A 27 9.67 2.68 1.78
CA VAL A 27 9.87 1.53 0.88
C VAL A 27 8.53 1.06 0.33
N GLY A 28 7.52 0.89 1.19
CA GLY A 28 6.20 0.44 0.78
C GLY A 28 5.50 1.39 -0.19
N LEU A 29 5.59 2.71 0.07
CA LEU A 29 5.08 3.77 -0.79
C LEU A 29 5.85 3.87 -2.10
N THR A 30 7.18 3.75 -2.07
CA THR A 30 8.03 3.79 -3.26
C THR A 30 7.72 2.62 -4.17
N PHE A 31 7.63 1.41 -3.63
CA PHE A 31 7.28 0.24 -4.42
C PHE A 31 5.90 0.37 -5.05
N ARG A 32 4.91 0.87 -4.28
CA ARG A 32 3.57 1.20 -4.80
C ARG A 32 3.65 2.19 -5.96
N GLN A 33 4.43 3.26 -5.80
CA GLN A 33 4.61 4.30 -6.80
C GLN A 33 5.30 3.77 -8.05
N LEU A 34 6.26 2.86 -7.94
CA LEU A 34 6.89 2.23 -9.09
C LEU A 34 5.90 1.35 -9.88
N VAL A 35 5.12 0.54 -9.17
CA VAL A 35 4.16 -0.39 -9.80
C VAL A 35 2.98 0.35 -10.44
N LEU A 36 2.37 1.30 -9.72
CA LEU A 36 1.17 2.02 -10.20
C LEU A 36 1.51 3.30 -10.97
N GLY A 37 2.65 3.93 -10.70
CA GLY A 37 3.02 5.23 -11.26
C GLY A 37 3.20 5.21 -12.76
N ASP A 38 3.78 4.14 -13.31
CA ASP A 38 3.93 3.99 -14.76
C ASP A 38 2.58 3.86 -15.47
N LEU A 39 1.64 3.11 -14.89
CA LEU A 39 0.28 2.98 -15.40
C LEU A 39 -0.46 4.31 -15.36
N LEU A 40 -0.38 5.01 -14.22
CA LEU A 40 -1.00 6.33 -14.03
C LEU A 40 -0.43 7.37 -15.00
N ARG A 41 0.89 7.36 -15.22
CA ARG A 41 1.56 8.28 -16.15
C ARG A 41 1.11 8.04 -17.58
N LYS A 42 0.99 6.77 -18.00
CA LYS A 42 0.47 6.41 -19.33
C LYS A 42 -0.98 6.85 -19.51
N LEU A 43 -1.84 6.64 -18.51
CA LEU A 43 -3.25 7.05 -18.57
C LEU A 43 -3.39 8.57 -18.61
N LYS A 44 -2.66 9.29 -17.75
CA LYS A 44 -2.65 10.76 -17.69
C LYS A 44 -2.23 11.39 -19.00
N ASN A 45 -1.22 10.82 -19.67
CA ASN A 45 -0.74 11.31 -20.96
C ASN A 45 -1.75 11.08 -22.09
N LYS A 46 -2.59 10.04 -22.00
CA LYS A 46 -3.62 9.77 -23.01
C LYS A 46 -4.87 10.62 -22.81
N ASN A 47 -5.40 10.69 -21.58
CA ASN A 47 -6.61 11.46 -21.30
C ASN A 47 -6.66 11.89 -19.82
N LYS A 48 -6.53 13.19 -19.58
CA LYS A 48 -6.53 13.78 -18.23
C LYS A 48 -7.87 13.62 -17.51
N THR A 49 -8.98 13.59 -18.23
CA THR A 49 -10.33 13.41 -17.67
C THR A 49 -10.51 11.97 -17.20
N TRP A 50 -10.08 11.00 -18.00
CA TRP A 50 -10.13 9.58 -17.63
C TRP A 50 -9.25 9.31 -16.42
N TYR A 51 -8.04 9.88 -16.41
CA TYR A 51 -7.15 9.81 -15.25
C TYR A 51 -7.82 10.28 -13.95
N LYS A 52 -8.48 11.45 -13.95
CA LYS A 52 -9.17 11.97 -12.75
C LYS A 52 -10.29 11.05 -12.28
N LYS A 53 -11.14 10.55 -13.19
CA LYS A 53 -12.23 9.63 -12.84
C LYS A 53 -11.70 8.31 -12.29
N THR A 54 -10.70 7.73 -12.95
CA THR A 54 -10.05 6.49 -12.52
C THR A 54 -9.39 6.65 -11.16
N GLN A 55 -8.73 7.79 -10.91
CA GLN A 55 -8.11 8.06 -9.62
C GLN A 55 -9.14 8.16 -8.49
N GLN A 56 -10.24 8.90 -8.69
CA GLN A 56 -11.30 9.02 -7.68
C GLN A 56 -11.92 7.66 -7.32
N ARG A 57 -12.19 6.82 -8.32
CA ARG A 57 -12.72 5.46 -8.08
C ARG A 57 -11.70 4.56 -7.39
N TYR A 58 -10.45 4.64 -7.82
CA TYR A 58 -9.36 3.89 -7.19
C TYR A 58 -9.23 4.22 -5.71
N GLU A 59 -9.29 5.50 -5.32
CA GLU A 59 -9.17 5.91 -3.92
C GLU A 59 -10.20 5.20 -3.03
N SER A 60 -11.46 5.12 -3.48
CA SER A 60 -12.53 4.38 -2.78
C SER A 60 -12.28 2.86 -2.74
N LEU A 61 -11.94 2.25 -3.87
CA LEU A 61 -11.74 0.80 -3.98
C LEU A 61 -10.46 0.31 -3.26
N SER A 62 -9.49 1.19 -3.07
CA SER A 62 -8.17 0.86 -2.51
C SER A 62 -8.11 0.83 -0.98
N LEU A 63 -9.19 1.17 -0.28
CA LEU A 63 -9.23 1.26 1.19
C LEU A 63 -8.81 -0.04 1.87
N ILE A 64 -9.24 -1.19 1.33
CA ILE A 64 -8.85 -2.51 1.86
C ILE A 64 -7.33 -2.73 1.71
N GLY A 65 -6.77 -2.38 0.55
CA GLY A 65 -5.32 -2.45 0.31
C GLY A 65 -4.55 -1.60 1.31
N TRP A 66 -5.02 -0.37 1.57
CA TRP A 66 -4.44 0.52 2.58
C TRP A 66 -4.52 -0.05 4.00
N GLY A 67 -5.67 -0.62 4.38
CA GLY A 67 -5.85 -1.24 5.69
C GLY A 67 -4.83 -2.36 5.91
N LEU A 68 -4.67 -3.26 4.93
CA LEU A 68 -3.69 -4.35 4.99
C LEU A 68 -2.25 -3.82 5.07
N PHE A 69 -1.93 -2.78 4.30
CA PHE A 69 -0.61 -2.15 4.34
C PHE A 69 -0.28 -1.59 5.72
N VAL A 70 -1.19 -0.79 6.29
CA VAL A 70 -1.00 -0.17 7.60
C VAL A 70 -0.88 -1.23 8.70
N ILE A 71 -1.72 -2.27 8.68
CA ILE A 71 -1.64 -3.39 9.62
C ILE A 71 -0.28 -4.08 9.55
N SER A 72 0.23 -4.35 8.34
CA SER A 72 1.56 -4.93 8.17
C SER A 72 2.67 -4.07 8.74
N ILE A 73 2.69 -2.77 8.41
CA ILE A 73 3.71 -1.85 8.88
C ILE A 73 3.67 -1.75 10.41
N PHE A 74 2.48 -1.61 10.99
CA PHE A 74 2.31 -1.58 12.43
C PHE A 74 2.77 -2.88 13.09
N GLY A 75 2.51 -4.02 12.46
CA GLY A 75 3.02 -5.33 12.87
C GLY A 75 4.54 -5.39 12.93
N PHE A 76 5.23 -4.93 11.88
CA PHE A 76 6.70 -4.87 11.86
C PHE A 76 7.27 -3.96 12.95
N ILE A 77 6.67 -2.77 13.15
CA ILE A 77 7.08 -1.84 14.20
C ILE A 77 6.89 -2.46 15.58
N MET A 78 5.75 -3.10 15.82
CA MET A 78 5.42 -3.74 17.08
C MET A 78 6.33 -4.93 17.39
N ILE A 79 6.70 -5.73 16.40
CA ILE A 79 7.72 -6.79 16.55
C ILE A 79 9.06 -6.20 16.96
N TRP A 80 9.50 -5.14 16.28
CA TRP A 80 10.79 -4.54 16.56
C TRP A 80 10.84 -3.92 17.96
N HIS A 81 9.77 -3.24 18.34
CA HIS A 81 9.60 -2.60 19.63
C HIS A 81 9.47 -3.61 20.77
N ASN A 82 8.69 -4.67 20.59
CA ASN A 82 8.34 -5.62 21.65
C ASN A 82 8.33 -7.08 21.17
N GLU A 83 9.52 -7.55 20.80
CA GLU A 83 9.74 -8.89 20.25
C GLU A 83 9.25 -10.03 21.17
N SER A 84 9.35 -9.85 22.49
CA SER A 84 8.95 -10.85 23.47
C SER A 84 7.45 -11.14 23.46
N LEU A 85 6.61 -10.14 23.14
CA LEU A 85 5.17 -10.34 22.99
C LEU A 85 4.83 -11.23 21.79
N PHE A 86 5.54 -11.07 20.67
CA PHE A 86 5.26 -11.81 19.44
C PHE A 86 5.82 -13.23 19.46
N THR A 87 7.04 -13.37 19.97
CA THR A 87 7.72 -14.68 20.11
C THR A 87 7.04 -15.61 21.10
N ARG A 88 6.20 -15.07 22.01
CA ARG A 88 5.34 -15.87 22.90
C ARG A 88 4.32 -16.72 22.13
N TYR A 89 3.81 -16.23 21.00
CA TYR A 89 2.75 -16.89 20.24
C TYR A 89 3.26 -17.63 19.01
N LEU A 90 4.25 -17.07 18.31
CA LEU A 90 4.78 -17.61 17.05
C LEU A 90 6.25 -17.24 16.91
N ASN A 91 7.05 -18.09 16.25
CA ASN A 91 8.44 -17.73 15.95
C ASN A 91 8.50 -16.46 15.10
N LEU A 92 9.52 -15.64 15.33
CA LEU A 92 9.76 -14.37 14.63
C LEU A 92 9.68 -14.54 13.11
N SER A 93 10.28 -15.60 12.57
CA SER A 93 10.27 -15.90 11.13
C SER A 93 8.85 -16.06 10.56
N TYR A 94 7.93 -16.69 11.29
CA TYR A 94 6.56 -16.84 10.84
C TYR A 94 5.81 -15.51 10.83
N TRP A 95 6.04 -14.66 11.84
CA TRP A 95 5.45 -13.33 11.84
C TRP A 95 5.95 -12.46 10.68
N LEU A 96 7.25 -12.52 10.38
CA LEU A 96 7.83 -11.82 9.23
C LEU A 96 7.18 -12.32 7.92
N ILE A 97 6.94 -13.63 7.78
CA ILE A 97 6.23 -14.19 6.63
C ILE A 97 4.79 -13.69 6.56
N VAL A 98 4.05 -13.69 7.67
CA VAL A 98 2.66 -13.21 7.73
C VAL A 98 2.57 -11.74 7.32
N PHE A 99 3.38 -10.86 7.91
CA PHE A 99 3.33 -9.44 7.58
C PHE A 99 3.84 -9.13 6.18
N SER A 100 4.83 -9.87 5.68
CA SER A 100 5.26 -9.77 4.28
C SER A 100 4.17 -10.24 3.32
N GLY A 101 3.48 -11.34 3.64
CA GLY A 101 2.33 -11.84 2.88
C GLY A 101 1.18 -10.83 2.82
N LEU A 102 0.87 -10.19 3.94
CA LEU A 102 -0.13 -9.11 4.00
C LEU A 102 0.25 -7.90 3.12
N ILE A 103 1.55 -7.56 3.03
CA ILE A 103 2.03 -6.53 2.08
C ILE A 103 1.79 -6.97 0.64
N VAL A 104 2.13 -8.21 0.28
CA VAL A 104 1.88 -8.75 -1.07
C VAL A 104 0.39 -8.71 -1.41
N VAL A 105 -0.46 -9.16 -0.49
CA VAL A 105 -1.92 -9.14 -0.67
C VAL A 105 -2.44 -7.70 -0.79
N SER A 106 -1.95 -6.76 0.02
CA SER A 106 -2.26 -5.34 -0.10
C SER A 106 -1.98 -4.81 -1.51
N TYR A 107 -0.83 -5.16 -2.11
CA TYR A 107 -0.51 -4.77 -3.47
C TYR A 107 -1.46 -5.38 -4.51
N ILE A 108 -1.82 -6.65 -4.36
CA ILE A 108 -2.81 -7.29 -5.23
C ILE A 108 -4.15 -6.54 -5.18
N PHE A 109 -4.59 -6.14 -3.98
CA PHE A 109 -5.80 -5.32 -3.83
C PHE A 109 -5.68 -3.96 -4.51
N HIS A 110 -4.54 -3.27 -4.37
CA HIS A 110 -4.32 -2.01 -5.08
C HIS A 110 -4.33 -2.17 -6.61
N LEU A 111 -3.72 -3.24 -7.14
CA LEU A 111 -3.75 -3.53 -8.57
C LEU A 111 -5.17 -3.83 -9.06
N ARG A 112 -5.93 -4.67 -8.31
CA ARG A 112 -7.33 -4.96 -8.64
C ARG A 112 -8.20 -3.71 -8.60
N ALA A 113 -8.11 -2.93 -7.53
CA ALA A 113 -8.84 -1.66 -7.40
C ALA A 113 -8.54 -0.72 -8.57
N TYR A 114 -7.28 -0.67 -9.02
CA TYR A 114 -6.89 0.15 -10.15
C TYR A 114 -7.45 -0.36 -11.49
N MET A 115 -7.32 -1.65 -11.77
CA MET A 115 -7.88 -2.27 -12.98
C MET A 115 -9.39 -2.06 -13.05
N GLN A 116 -10.09 -2.28 -11.95
CA GLN A 116 -11.53 -2.07 -11.88
C GLN A 116 -11.90 -0.60 -12.09
N ALA A 117 -11.23 0.33 -11.40
CA ALA A 117 -11.47 1.75 -11.59
C ALA A 117 -11.25 2.20 -13.05
N MET A 118 -10.24 1.64 -13.72
CA MET A 118 -9.95 1.92 -15.13
C MET A 118 -11.04 1.36 -16.05
N VAL A 119 -11.45 0.10 -15.86
CA VAL A 119 -12.53 -0.53 -16.64
C VAL A 119 -13.83 0.25 -16.47
N ASP A 120 -14.21 0.57 -15.24
CA ASP A 120 -15.43 1.32 -14.96
C ASP A 120 -15.38 2.71 -15.62
N SER A 121 -14.21 3.38 -15.58
CA SER A 121 -14.04 4.68 -16.23
C SER A 121 -14.17 4.58 -17.75
N ILE A 122 -13.63 3.54 -18.38
CA ILE A 122 -13.75 3.34 -19.82
C ILE A 122 -15.21 3.05 -20.21
N GLN A 123 -15.88 2.15 -19.48
CA GLN A 123 -17.28 1.79 -19.73
C GLN A 123 -18.22 2.99 -19.64
N GLU A 124 -18.06 3.82 -18.61
CA GLU A 124 -18.89 5.03 -18.46
C GLU A 124 -18.72 5.98 -19.65
N ASN A 125 -17.49 6.19 -20.12
CA ASN A 125 -17.26 7.10 -21.26
C ASN A 125 -17.78 6.52 -22.59
N ILE A 126 -17.67 5.20 -22.82
CA ILE A 126 -18.26 4.55 -24.00
C ILE A 126 -19.79 4.68 -24.00
N MET A 127 -20.43 4.53 -22.83
CA MET A 127 -21.87 4.72 -22.70
C MET A 127 -22.28 6.17 -22.97
N THR A 128 -21.57 7.14 -22.42
CA THR A 128 -21.84 8.58 -22.68
C THR A 128 -21.68 8.93 -24.15
N GLU A 129 -20.68 8.39 -24.85
CA GLU A 129 -20.49 8.63 -26.29
C GLU A 129 -21.63 8.04 -27.12
N LYS A 130 -22.09 6.82 -26.80
CA LYS A 130 -23.22 6.17 -27.46
C LYS A 130 -24.54 6.92 -27.26
N GLU A 131 -24.76 7.51 -26.09
CA GLU A 131 -25.95 8.33 -25.80
C GLU A 131 -25.95 9.68 -26.52
N LEU A 132 -24.78 10.21 -26.92
CA LEU A 132 -24.64 11.47 -27.65
C LEU A 132 -24.77 11.32 -29.17
N THR A 133 -24.67 10.09 -29.71
CA THR A 133 -24.90 9.78 -31.14
C THR A 133 -26.08 8.82 -31.37
N PRO A 134 -27.31 9.10 -30.89
CA PRO A 134 -28.43 8.17 -31.07
C PRO A 134 -29.06 8.22 -32.48
N HIS A 135 -28.75 9.24 -33.30
CA HIS A 135 -29.38 9.44 -34.61
C HIS A 135 -28.36 9.95 -35.66
N ALA A 136 -27.57 9.04 -36.23
CA ALA A 136 -26.77 9.31 -37.43
C ALA A 136 -27.16 8.41 -38.62
N ASP A 137 -28.35 7.79 -38.54
CA ASP A 137 -28.98 7.03 -39.62
C ASP A 137 -30.28 7.73 -40.04
#